data_AF-A0A1J5SJ20-F1
#
_entry.id   AF-A0A1J5SJ20-F1
#
_cell.length_a   1.000
_cell.length_b   1.000
_cell.length_c   1.000
_cell.angle_alpha   90.00
_cell.angle_beta   90.00
_cell.angle_gamma   90.00
#
_symmetry.space_group_name_H-M   'P 1'
#
loop_
_entity.id
_entity.type
_entity.pdbx_description
1 polymer ?
#
loop_
_entity_poly.entity_id
_entity_poly.type
_entity_poly.pdbx_seq_one_letter_code
_entity_poly.pdbx_strand_id
1 'polypeptide(L)'
;MPKRLLLLVLPLLLAGCAGDVGWINPRDPQANAEDTYAGCRRAAERDYGQSGYQAAADSRFGDPMAMADREASGDRVREAVAACMRAEGFIPKK
;
A
#
# COMPACT_ATOMS: atom_id res chain seq x y z
N MET A 1 2.36 34.44 -21.05
CA MET A 1 1.57 34.10 -19.84
C MET A 1 1.53 32.58 -19.56
N PRO A 2 2.65 31.84 -19.47
CA PRO A 2 2.60 30.38 -19.26
C PRO A 2 2.50 29.96 -17.77
N LYS A 3 2.81 30.87 -16.84
CA LYS A 3 2.98 30.57 -15.41
C LYS A 3 1.67 30.17 -14.70
N ARG A 4 0.51 30.58 -15.24
CA ARG A 4 -0.82 30.20 -14.72
C ARG A 4 -1.26 28.80 -15.17
N LEU A 5 -0.79 28.33 -16.33
CA LEU A 5 -1.13 26.99 -16.84
C LEU A 5 -0.44 25.90 -16.01
N LEU A 6 0.83 26.13 -15.62
CA LEU A 6 1.61 25.20 -14.81
C LEU A 6 0.99 24.95 -13.43
N LEU A 7 0.35 25.97 -12.85
CA LEU A 7 -0.32 25.90 -11.54
C LEU A 7 -1.61 25.07 -11.55
N LEU A 8 -2.28 24.96 -12.70
CA LEU A 8 -3.48 24.13 -12.85
C LEU A 8 -3.15 22.65 -13.12
N VAL A 9 -1.99 22.37 -13.73
CA VAL A 9 -1.54 21.00 -14.01
C VAL A 9 -1.02 20.29 -12.74
N LEU A 10 -0.44 21.04 -11.81
CA LEU A 10 0.12 20.49 -10.57
C LEU A 10 -0.94 19.73 -9.71
N PRO A 11 -2.13 20.28 -9.39
CA PRO A 11 -3.12 19.54 -8.61
C PRO A 11 -3.70 18.31 -9.33
N LEU A 12 -3.78 18.34 -10.67
CA LEU A 12 -4.21 17.17 -11.46
C LEU A 12 -3.20 16.01 -11.39
N LEU A 13 -1.91 16.31 -11.27
CA LEU A 13 -0.86 15.29 -11.10
C LEU A 13 -0.83 14.72 -9.67
N LEU A 14 -1.21 15.51 -8.66
CA LEU A 14 -1.23 15.04 -7.26
C LEU A 14 -2.51 14.26 -6.88
N ALA A 15 -3.59 14.39 -7.66
CA ALA A 15 -4.85 13.68 -7.39
C ALA A 15 -4.77 12.15 -7.56
N GLY A 16 -3.70 11.62 -8.18
CA GLY A 16 -3.51 10.19 -8.41
C GLY A 16 -2.95 9.38 -7.23
N CYS A 17 -2.55 10.02 -6.12
CA CYS A 17 -1.90 9.33 -4.99
C CYS A 17 -2.81 9.11 -3.76
N ALA A 18 -4.05 9.60 -3.77
CA ALA A 18 -5.02 9.32 -2.73
C ALA A 18 -5.86 8.09 -3.14
N GLY A 19 -5.20 6.93 -3.24
CA GLY A 19 -5.89 5.66 -3.45
C GLY A 19 -6.48 5.18 -2.13
N ASP A 20 -7.81 5.10 -2.06
CA ASP A 20 -8.53 4.50 -0.93
C ASP A 20 -7.96 3.09 -0.67
N VAL A 21 -7.58 2.80 0.58
CA VAL A 21 -6.94 1.53 0.97
C VAL A 21 -7.87 0.31 0.83
N GLY A 22 -9.15 0.51 0.48
CA GLY A 22 -10.06 -0.59 0.20
C GLY A 22 -10.51 -1.33 1.46
N TRP A 23 -10.43 -0.70 2.62
CA TRP A 23 -10.86 -1.24 3.92
C TRP A 23 -11.90 -0.35 4.58
N ILE A 24 -12.85 -0.95 5.28
CA ILE A 24 -13.90 -0.25 6.03
C ILE A 24 -14.11 -0.91 7.40
N ASN A 25 -14.32 -0.13 8.44
CA ASN A 25 -14.75 -0.65 9.74
C ASN A 25 -16.27 -0.44 9.89
N PRO A 26 -17.09 -1.50 9.86
CA PRO A 26 -18.54 -1.37 9.95
C PRO A 26 -19.01 -0.98 11.36
N ARG A 27 -18.16 -1.13 12.38
CA ARG A 27 -18.46 -0.76 13.77
C ARG A 27 -18.09 0.68 14.08
N ASP A 28 -17.11 1.23 13.36
CA ASP A 28 -16.67 2.62 13.48
C ASP A 28 -16.42 3.23 12.10
N PRO A 29 -17.43 3.90 11.51
CA PRO A 29 -17.29 4.56 10.22
C PRO A 29 -16.31 5.74 10.22
N GLN A 30 -15.92 6.25 11.39
CA GLN A 30 -14.95 7.35 11.51
C GLN A 30 -13.51 6.82 11.62
N ALA A 31 -13.33 5.52 11.84
CA ALA A 31 -12.00 4.93 11.95
C ALA A 31 -11.20 5.15 10.67
N ASN A 32 -10.02 5.76 10.81
CA ASN A 32 -9.15 6.05 9.68
C ASN A 32 -8.49 4.75 9.18
N ALA A 33 -9.06 4.19 8.11
CA ALA A 33 -8.57 2.97 7.48
C ALA A 33 -7.14 3.14 6.94
N GLU A 34 -6.79 4.32 6.43
CA GLU A 34 -5.48 4.58 5.83
C GLU A 34 -4.37 4.56 6.87
N ASP A 35 -4.58 5.25 8.00
CA ASP A 35 -3.62 5.29 9.11
C ASP A 35 -3.41 3.89 9.72
N THR A 36 -4.51 3.16 9.92
CA THR A 36 -4.47 1.80 10.46
C THR A 36 -3.74 0.86 9.50
N TYR A 37 -4.06 0.92 8.21
CA TYR A 37 -3.39 0.16 7.17
C TYR A 37 -1.90 0.47 7.09
N ALA A 38 -1.51 1.76 7.15
CA ALA A 38 -0.12 2.18 7.18
C ALA A 38 0.62 1.69 8.43
N GLY A 39 -0.06 1.60 9.57
CA GLY A 39 0.45 0.99 10.80
C GLY A 39 0.68 -0.51 10.64
N CYS A 40 -0.34 -1.25 10.22
CA CYS A 40 -0.28 -2.70 9.98
C CYS A 40 0.80 -3.07 8.96
N ARG A 41 0.92 -2.30 7.87
CA ARG A 41 1.96 -2.48 6.86
C ARG A 41 3.36 -2.33 7.44
N ARG A 42 3.61 -1.25 8.19
CA ARG A 42 4.91 -1.05 8.85
C ARG A 42 5.23 -2.15 9.86
N ALA A 43 4.22 -2.74 10.50
CA ALA A 43 4.42 -3.88 11.39
C ALA A 43 4.81 -5.14 10.61
N ALA A 44 4.04 -5.48 9.58
CA ALA A 44 4.31 -6.64 8.74
C ALA A 44 5.68 -6.56 8.04
N GLU A 45 6.08 -5.38 7.56
CA GLU A 45 7.41 -5.17 6.96
C GLU A 45 8.55 -5.33 7.97
N ARG A 46 8.33 -5.06 9.26
CA ARG A 46 9.34 -5.34 10.32
C ARG A 46 9.48 -6.83 10.57
N ASP A 47 8.38 -7.58 10.57
CA ASP A 47 8.36 -8.99 10.95
C ASP A 47 8.80 -9.91 9.81
N TYR A 48 8.48 -9.55 8.56
CA TYR A 48 8.73 -10.39 7.38
C TYR A 48 9.76 -9.79 6.41
N GLY A 49 10.34 -8.62 6.74
CA GLY A 49 11.25 -7.87 5.88
C GLY A 49 10.52 -6.97 4.87
N GLN A 50 11.24 -6.05 4.23
CA GLN A 50 10.68 -5.19 3.17
C GLN A 50 10.19 -6.07 2.01
N SER A 51 8.89 -6.33 1.94
CA SER A 51 8.28 -6.98 0.78
C SER A 51 8.37 -6.04 -0.41
N GLY A 52 9.30 -6.30 -1.34
CA GLY A 52 9.25 -5.99 -2.78
C GLY A 52 8.96 -4.56 -3.30
N TYR A 53 8.30 -3.68 -2.55
CA TYR A 53 7.85 -2.35 -2.94
C TYR A 53 9.02 -1.37 -3.08
N GLN A 54 10.13 -1.58 -2.34
CA GLN A 54 11.36 -0.81 -2.50
C GLN A 54 12.34 -1.39 -3.54
N ALA A 55 12.15 -2.63 -4.00
CA ALA A 55 13.00 -3.23 -5.03
C ALA A 55 12.57 -2.88 -6.47
N ALA A 56 11.56 -2.02 -6.65
CA ALA A 56 11.05 -1.61 -7.96
C ALA A 56 12.01 -0.68 -8.75
N ALA A 57 13.22 -0.43 -8.26
CA ALA A 57 14.27 0.25 -9.01
C ALA A 57 15.17 -0.71 -9.82
N ASP A 58 15.28 -1.99 -9.46
CA ASP A 58 16.29 -2.86 -10.06
C ASP A 58 15.66 -3.94 -10.97
N SER A 59 15.47 -3.53 -12.22
CA SER A 59 15.36 -4.33 -13.46
C SER A 59 14.18 -5.32 -13.59
N ARG A 60 13.30 -5.03 -14.57
CA ARG A 60 12.27 -5.95 -15.12
C ARG A 60 12.84 -7.22 -15.79
N PHE A 61 14.15 -7.43 -15.70
CA PHE A 61 14.94 -8.52 -16.29
C PHE A 61 15.80 -9.25 -15.24
N GLY A 62 15.49 -9.10 -13.95
CA GLY A 62 16.22 -9.77 -12.87
C GLY A 62 16.07 -11.30 -12.88
N ASP A 63 16.88 -11.97 -12.06
CA ASP A 63 16.87 -13.42 -11.86
C ASP A 63 15.44 -13.94 -11.57
N PRO A 64 14.88 -14.87 -12.36
CA PRO A 64 13.56 -15.44 -12.16
C PRO A 64 13.31 -16.03 -10.77
N MET A 65 14.33 -16.66 -10.16
CA MET A 65 14.23 -17.20 -8.80
C MET A 65 14.03 -16.08 -7.78
N ALA A 66 14.81 -15.00 -7.91
CA ALA A 66 14.69 -13.84 -7.04
C ALA A 66 13.33 -13.13 -7.19
N MET A 67 12.68 -13.20 -8.36
CA MET A 67 11.32 -12.69 -8.55
C MET A 67 10.27 -13.56 -7.86
N ALA A 68 10.37 -14.87 -7.95
CA ALA A 68 9.46 -15.80 -7.26
C ALA A 68 9.56 -15.67 -5.73
N ASP A 69 10.77 -15.54 -5.18
CA ASP A 69 10.98 -15.34 -3.75
C ASP A 69 10.41 -13.99 -3.27
N ARG A 70 10.47 -12.95 -4.11
CA ARG A 70 9.84 -11.64 -3.86
C ARG A 70 8.32 -11.70 -3.88
N GLU A 71 7.73 -12.49 -4.77
CA GLU A 71 6.29 -12.69 -4.81
C GLU A 71 5.80 -13.43 -3.56
N ALA A 72 6.47 -14.53 -3.20
CA ALA A 72 6.15 -15.32 -2.01
C ALA A 72 6.36 -14.54 -0.68
N SER A 73 7.30 -13.60 -0.62
CA SER A 73 7.47 -12.69 0.52
C SER A 73 6.44 -11.56 0.51
N GLY A 74 6.07 -11.06 -0.67
CA GLY A 74 4.97 -10.12 -0.88
C GLY A 74 3.63 -10.66 -0.40
N ASP A 75 3.33 -11.92 -0.69
CA ASP A 75 2.11 -12.59 -0.22
C ASP A 75 2.06 -12.69 1.30
N ARG A 76 3.18 -13.07 1.93
CA ARG A 76 3.28 -13.14 3.40
C ARG A 76 3.01 -11.80 4.07
N VAL A 77 3.58 -10.70 3.55
CA VAL A 77 3.30 -9.36 4.07
C VAL A 77 1.85 -8.96 3.84
N ARG A 78 1.29 -9.19 2.64
CA ARG A 78 -0.13 -8.90 2.36
C ARG A 78 -1.07 -9.64 3.29
N GLU A 79 -0.81 -10.91 3.54
CA GLU A 79 -1.60 -11.73 4.45
C GLU A 79 -1.50 -11.22 5.90
N ALA A 80 -0.30 -10.88 6.36
CA ALA A 80 -0.08 -10.30 7.69
C ALA A 80 -0.80 -8.96 7.88
N VAL A 81 -0.76 -8.08 6.86
CA VAL A 81 -1.51 -6.82 6.88
C VAL A 81 -3.01 -7.07 6.93
N ALA A 82 -3.52 -8.00 6.11
CA ALA A 82 -4.93 -8.34 6.11
C ALA A 82 -5.40 -8.93 7.45
N ALA A 83 -4.55 -9.73 8.12
CA ALA A 83 -4.82 -10.24 9.45
C ALA A 83 -4.87 -9.12 10.50
N CYS A 84 -3.91 -8.19 10.46
CA CYS A 84 -3.88 -7.01 11.34
C CYS A 84 -5.13 -6.13 11.17
N MET A 85 -5.48 -5.79 9.92
CA MET A 85 -6.69 -4.99 9.64
C MET A 85 -7.97 -5.65 10.16
N ARG A 86 -8.09 -6.98 10.00
CA ARG A 86 -9.22 -7.75 10.54
C ARG A 86 -9.26 -7.75 12.06
N ALA A 87 -8.11 -7.81 12.73
CA ALA A 87 -8.02 -7.71 14.19
C ALA A 87 -8.49 -6.35 14.71
N GLU A 88 -8.21 -5.28 13.98
CA GLU A 88 -8.69 -3.91 14.22
C GLU A 88 -10.18 -3.73 13.85
N GLY A 89 -10.84 -4.78 13.35
CA GLY A 89 -12.27 -4.77 13.00
C GLY A 89 -12.59 -4.26 11.60
N PHE A 90 -11.59 -4.04 10.76
CA PHE A 90 -11.79 -3.67 9.36
C PHE A 90 -12.08 -4.89 8.48
N ILE A 91 -12.90 -4.67 7.45
CA ILE A 91 -13.21 -5.62 6.39
C ILE A 91 -12.86 -5.01 5.03
N PRO A 92 -12.48 -5.83 4.03
CA PRO A 92 -12.23 -5.32 2.70
C PRO A 92 -13.53 -4.80 2.06
N LYS A 93 -13.45 -3.64 1.42
CA LYS A 93 -14.48 -3.11 0.53
C LYS A 93 -14.51 -4.03 -0.69
N LYS A 94 -15.67 -4.63 -0.97
CA LYS A 94 -15.88 -5.47 -2.16
C LYS A 94 -15.89 -4.65 -3.44
#